data_AF-A0A0C2NDK7-F1
#
_entry.id   AF-A0A0C2NDK7-F1
#
_cell.length_a   1.000
_cell.length_b   1.000
_cell.length_c   1.000
_cell.angle_alpha   90.00
_cell.angle_beta   90.00
_cell.angle_gamma   90.00
#
_symmetry.space_group_name_H-M   'P 1'
#
loop_
_entity.id
_entity.type
_entity.pdbx_description
1 polymer ?
#
loop_
_entity_poly.entity_id
_entity_poly.type
_entity_poly.pdbx_seq_one_letter_code
_entity_poly.pdbx_strand_id
1 'polypeptide(L)'
;MIKAFVDVGIKENKAKETARNPALGNRLFSIIKMVDSDNKGYKFKPQQGMLLHTLASHKFNDDQLKLVLKYVTSGEIASGTQIKAASEYFCSNIQSSVDIPLFERACGIGVVYDDADVERAVLEAILKIKFKSGDPQVNRGLIIGHLKIYLGYVYKIYKWVDSSQLHRLIDKHLDKIVSFTEEPVKADEHVIFADWKSVLESIDPLRVYSQGEAAKFHAPGKNYMSPGYVVTEHTERLMAEHLAKYGNVVRLYFLQGKNPFST
;
A
#
# COMPACT_ATOMS: atom_id res chain seq x y z
N MET A 1 -9.63 18.01 26.10
CA MET A 1 -9.06 17.34 24.91
C MET A 1 -9.48 15.87 24.82
N ILE A 2 -9.11 15.00 25.77
CA ILE A 2 -9.45 13.56 25.73
C ILE A 2 -10.96 13.32 25.57
N LYS A 3 -11.80 14.01 26.35
CA LYS A 3 -13.27 13.93 26.23
C LYS A 3 -13.76 14.22 24.80
N ALA A 4 -13.27 15.30 24.18
CA ALA A 4 -13.61 15.66 22.82
C ALA A 4 -13.19 14.59 21.78
N PHE A 5 -12.08 13.89 22.00
CA PHE A 5 -11.67 12.79 21.13
C PHE A 5 -12.60 11.57 21.27
N VAL A 6 -13.01 11.26 22.49
CA VAL A 6 -13.98 10.18 22.76
C VAL A 6 -15.35 10.52 22.18
N ASP A 7 -15.79 11.78 22.30
CA ASP A 7 -17.08 12.26 21.79
C ASP A 7 -17.18 12.15 20.26
N VAL A 8 -16.06 12.27 19.52
CA VAL A 8 -16.01 12.03 18.07
C VAL A 8 -15.82 10.56 17.69
N GLY A 9 -15.80 9.64 18.66
CA GLY A 9 -15.76 8.19 18.44
C GLY A 9 -14.39 7.54 18.50
N ILE A 10 -13.35 8.23 18.98
CA ILE A 10 -12.02 7.63 19.20
C ILE A 10 -12.04 6.84 20.51
N LYS A 11 -11.55 5.60 20.49
CA LYS A 11 -11.47 4.74 21.68
C LYS A 11 -10.63 5.41 22.78
N GLU A 12 -11.05 5.27 24.03
CA GLU A 12 -10.46 5.99 25.18
C GLU A 12 -8.94 5.78 25.32
N ASN A 13 -8.45 4.55 25.13
CA ASN A 13 -7.01 4.25 25.18
C ASN A 13 -6.23 5.03 24.11
N LYS A 14 -6.77 5.11 22.88
CA LYS A 14 -6.15 5.86 21.79
C LYS A 14 -6.27 7.36 22.01
N ALA A 15 -7.40 7.84 22.53
CA ALA A 15 -7.59 9.25 22.88
C ALA A 15 -6.57 9.72 23.92
N LYS A 16 -6.28 8.90 24.94
CA LYS A 16 -5.22 9.17 25.94
C LYS A 16 -3.83 9.22 25.30
N GLU A 17 -3.52 8.26 24.41
CA GLU A 17 -2.25 8.22 23.68
C GLU A 17 -2.06 9.45 22.79
N THR A 18 -3.06 9.80 21.97
CA THR A 18 -3.02 10.96 21.07
C THR A 18 -2.90 12.27 21.85
N ALA A 19 -3.58 12.40 23.00
CA ALA A 19 -3.47 13.59 23.84
C ALA A 19 -2.08 13.76 24.50
N ARG A 20 -1.30 12.68 24.65
CA ARG A 20 0.09 12.76 25.13
C ARG A 20 1.04 13.33 24.10
N ASN A 21 0.71 13.28 22.81
CA ASN A 21 1.49 13.91 21.75
C ASN A 21 0.95 15.34 21.54
N PRO A 22 1.65 16.40 21.99
CA PRO A 22 1.11 17.76 21.95
C PRO A 22 0.85 18.25 20.51
N ALA A 23 1.73 17.90 19.56
CA ALA A 23 1.59 18.33 18.18
C ALA A 23 0.34 17.73 17.52
N LEU A 24 0.19 16.40 17.60
CA LEU A 24 -0.94 15.70 17.01
C LEU A 24 -2.25 15.97 17.77
N GLY A 25 -2.20 15.96 19.10
CA GLY A 25 -3.36 16.22 19.96
C GLY A 25 -3.93 17.62 19.77
N ASN A 26 -3.09 18.66 19.77
CA ASN A 26 -3.56 20.03 19.51
C ASN A 26 -4.14 20.16 18.10
N ARG A 27 -3.48 19.58 17.08
CA ARG A 27 -3.96 19.63 15.69
C ARG A 27 -5.33 18.95 15.55
N LEU A 28 -5.51 17.76 16.11
CA LEU A 28 -6.79 17.06 16.11
C LEU A 28 -7.87 17.85 16.85
N PHE A 29 -7.53 18.44 18.00
CA PHE A 29 -8.47 19.24 18.78
C PHE A 29 -8.91 20.50 18.02
N SER A 30 -8.00 21.15 17.30
CA SER A 30 -8.32 22.29 16.43
C SER A 30 -9.25 21.88 15.28
N ILE A 31 -9.00 20.72 14.65
CA ILE A 31 -9.87 20.19 13.58
C ILE A 31 -11.29 19.96 14.10
N ILE A 32 -11.44 19.35 15.28
CA ILE A 32 -12.76 19.10 15.89
C ILE A 32 -13.49 20.43 16.15
N LYS A 33 -12.77 21.43 16.68
CA LYS A 33 -13.34 22.76 16.92
C LYS A 33 -13.78 23.47 15.65
N MET A 34 -13.02 23.33 14.55
CA MET A 34 -13.42 23.90 13.25
C MET A 34 -14.78 23.36 12.81
N VAL A 35 -15.00 22.04 12.89
CA VAL A 35 -16.30 21.46 12.53
C VAL A 35 -17.42 21.90 13.46
N ASP A 36 -17.18 21.94 14.77
CA ASP A 36 -18.20 22.36 15.74
C ASP A 36 -18.57 23.84 15.58
N SER A 37 -17.64 24.67 15.12
CA SER A 37 -17.88 26.08 14.83
C SER A 37 -18.71 26.26 13.56
N ASP A 38 -18.37 25.53 12.49
CA ASP A 38 -19.04 25.61 11.19
C ASP A 38 -20.39 24.87 11.19
N ASN A 39 -20.55 23.84 12.03
CA ASN A 39 -21.74 23.00 12.14
C ASN A 39 -22.04 22.66 13.61
N LYS A 40 -22.59 23.64 14.34
CA LYS A 40 -22.97 23.45 15.76
C LYS A 40 -23.84 22.22 15.95
N GLY A 41 -23.37 21.28 16.77
CA GLY A 41 -24.10 20.06 17.10
C GLY A 41 -23.95 18.92 16.10
N TYR A 42 -23.02 19.00 15.14
CA TYR A 42 -22.67 17.88 14.28
C TYR A 42 -22.17 16.69 15.10
N LYS A 43 -22.83 15.54 14.93
CA LYS A 43 -22.42 14.28 15.58
C LYS A 43 -21.65 13.42 14.60
N PHE A 44 -20.35 13.25 14.86
CA PHE A 44 -19.51 12.35 14.07
C PHE A 44 -19.93 10.89 14.24
N LYS A 45 -19.93 10.14 13.15
CA LYS A 45 -19.97 8.68 13.19
C LYS A 45 -18.63 8.16 13.74
N PRO A 46 -18.61 7.03 14.46
CA PRO A 46 -17.36 6.48 15.01
C PRO A 46 -16.24 6.28 13.97
N GLN A 47 -16.61 5.93 12.73
CA GLN A 47 -15.68 5.77 11.61
C GLN A 47 -15.01 7.11 11.24
N GLN A 48 -15.76 8.21 11.28
CA GLN A 48 -15.24 9.55 10.97
C GLN A 48 -14.25 10.02 12.04
N GLY A 49 -14.42 9.64 13.31
CA GLY A 49 -13.46 9.96 14.37
C GLY A 49 -12.03 9.50 14.06
N MET A 50 -11.88 8.28 13.54
CA MET A 50 -10.56 7.80 13.10
C MET A 50 -10.06 8.43 11.80
N LEU A 51 -10.96 8.89 10.94
CA LEU A 51 -10.59 9.69 9.77
C LEU A 51 -10.04 11.05 10.18
N LEU A 52 -10.65 11.73 11.16
CA LEU A 52 -10.12 12.99 11.70
C LEU A 52 -8.73 12.81 12.32
N HIS A 53 -8.51 11.71 13.03
CA HIS A 53 -7.19 11.37 13.57
C HIS A 53 -6.16 11.20 12.43
N THR A 54 -6.51 10.48 11.37
CA THR A 54 -5.66 10.33 10.17
C THR A 54 -5.43 11.67 9.47
N LEU A 55 -6.45 12.53 9.39
CA LEU A 55 -6.34 13.87 8.82
C LEU A 55 -5.36 14.73 9.63
N ALA A 56 -5.42 14.64 10.95
CA ALA A 56 -4.54 15.36 11.86
C ALA A 56 -3.07 14.93 11.75
N SER A 57 -2.79 13.69 11.33
CA SER A 57 -1.41 13.22 11.16
C SER A 57 -0.76 13.66 9.83
N HIS A 58 -1.54 14.20 8.89
CA HIS A 58 -1.06 14.67 7.58
C HIS A 58 -0.91 16.19 7.55
N LYS A 59 -0.04 16.67 6.66
CA LYS A 59 0.28 18.10 6.52
C LYS A 59 -0.63 18.74 5.48
N PHE A 60 -1.65 19.45 5.96
CA PHE A 60 -2.49 20.35 5.17
C PHE A 60 -2.33 21.78 5.68
N ASN A 61 -2.41 22.76 4.78
CA ASN A 61 -2.67 24.15 5.15
C ASN A 61 -4.16 24.33 5.53
N ASP A 62 -4.55 25.49 6.03
CA ASP A 62 -5.89 25.71 6.58
C ASP A 62 -7.00 25.57 5.51
N ASP A 63 -6.76 26.03 4.28
CA ASP A 63 -7.77 25.96 3.21
C ASP A 63 -7.93 24.53 2.67
N GLN A 64 -6.82 23.81 2.48
CA GLN A 64 -6.81 22.39 2.13
C GLN A 64 -7.50 21.57 3.21
N LEU A 65 -7.23 21.88 4.48
CA LEU A 65 -7.82 21.20 5.61
C LEU A 65 -9.34 21.38 5.62
N LYS A 66 -9.84 22.61 5.43
CA LYS A 66 -11.29 22.89 5.33
C LYS A 66 -11.94 22.13 4.17
N LEU A 67 -11.30 22.10 3.01
CA LEU A 67 -11.80 21.37 1.85
C LEU A 67 -11.92 19.87 2.13
N VAL A 68 -10.86 19.23 2.60
CA VAL A 68 -10.88 17.79 2.91
C VAL A 68 -11.86 17.48 4.03
N LEU A 69 -11.95 18.35 5.04
CA LEU A 69 -12.87 18.20 6.17
C LEU A 69 -14.34 18.21 5.72
N LYS A 70 -14.70 19.04 4.72
CA LYS A 70 -16.03 19.04 4.10
C LYS A 70 -16.36 17.68 3.45
N TYR A 71 -15.39 17.05 2.79
CA TYR A 71 -15.59 15.72 2.20
C TYR A 71 -15.65 14.59 3.24
N VAL A 72 -14.94 14.74 4.37
CA VAL A 72 -15.03 13.79 5.50
C VAL A 72 -16.38 13.90 6.21
N THR A 73 -16.91 15.11 6.41
CA THR A 73 -18.19 15.32 7.10
C THR A 73 -19.40 14.98 6.24
N SER A 74 -19.33 15.17 4.92
CA SER A 74 -20.33 14.66 3.97
C SER A 74 -20.28 13.13 3.81
N GLY A 75 -19.13 12.51 4.09
CA GLY A 75 -18.94 11.06 4.01
C GLY A 75 -18.43 10.57 2.66
N GLU A 76 -18.09 11.48 1.75
CA GLU A 76 -17.50 11.17 0.43
C GLU A 76 -16.05 10.68 0.55
N ILE A 77 -15.32 11.19 1.55
CA ILE A 77 -14.07 10.58 2.01
C ILE A 77 -14.40 9.67 3.19
N ALA A 78 -14.32 8.36 2.94
CA ALA A 78 -14.68 7.32 3.89
C ALA A 78 -13.49 6.49 4.39
N SER A 79 -12.31 6.63 3.78
CA SER A 79 -11.13 5.82 4.12
C SER A 79 -9.86 6.64 4.33
N GLY A 80 -8.93 6.09 5.13
CA GLY A 80 -7.62 6.70 5.34
C GLY A 80 -6.78 6.77 4.07
N THR A 81 -6.98 5.85 3.12
CA THR A 81 -6.33 5.85 1.80
C THR A 81 -6.69 7.09 0.99
N GLN A 82 -7.96 7.52 1.04
CA GLN A 82 -8.41 8.74 0.38
C GLN A 82 -7.81 10.00 1.03
N ILE A 83 -7.66 10.03 2.35
CA ILE A 83 -6.97 11.13 3.06
C ILE A 83 -5.49 11.21 2.64
N LYS A 84 -4.82 10.07 2.56
CA LYS A 84 -3.43 10.01 2.09
C LYS A 84 -3.31 10.50 0.64
N ALA A 85 -4.21 10.06 -0.24
CA ALA A 85 -4.26 10.51 -1.63
C ALA A 85 -4.52 12.02 -1.74
N ALA A 86 -5.39 12.58 -0.88
CA ALA A 86 -5.60 14.03 -0.80
C ALA A 86 -4.32 14.77 -0.40
N SER A 87 -3.58 14.26 0.59
CA SER A 87 -2.30 14.84 0.98
C SER A 87 -1.28 14.79 -0.16
N GLU A 88 -1.18 13.66 -0.87
CA GLU A 88 -0.28 13.48 -2.02
C GLU A 88 -0.64 14.40 -3.20
N TYR A 89 -1.94 14.60 -3.45
CA TYR A 89 -2.44 15.52 -4.46
C TYR A 89 -1.97 16.95 -4.20
N PHE A 90 -2.12 17.47 -2.98
CA PHE A 90 -1.69 18.82 -2.64
C PHE A 90 -0.17 19.00 -2.63
N CYS A 91 0.59 17.95 -2.27
CA CYS A 91 2.04 17.97 -2.39
C CYS A 91 2.50 18.07 -3.86
N SER A 92 1.77 17.44 -4.77
CA SER A 92 2.10 17.41 -6.21
C SER A 92 1.57 18.62 -6.98
N ASN A 93 0.55 19.30 -6.46
CA ASN A 93 -0.12 20.42 -7.10
C ASN A 93 -0.12 21.64 -6.18
N ILE A 94 0.98 22.42 -6.22
CA ILE A 94 1.19 23.62 -5.37
C ILE A 94 0.45 24.85 -5.93
N GLN A 95 -0.60 24.65 -6.72
CA GLN A 95 -1.34 25.75 -7.36
C GLN A 95 -2.19 26.52 -6.33
N SER A 96 -2.38 27.82 -6.56
CA SER A 96 -3.16 28.70 -5.67
C SER A 96 -4.66 28.37 -5.65
N SER A 97 -5.18 27.76 -6.72
CA SER A 97 -6.56 27.29 -6.83
C SER A 97 -6.60 25.79 -7.01
N VAL A 98 -7.46 25.12 -6.25
CA VAL A 98 -7.65 23.66 -6.34
C VAL A 98 -8.58 23.36 -7.51
N ASP A 99 -8.11 22.59 -8.50
CA ASP A 99 -8.97 21.95 -9.48
C ASP A 99 -9.81 20.87 -8.77
N ILE A 100 -11.09 21.15 -8.57
CA ILE A 100 -12.01 20.26 -7.83
C ILE A 100 -12.24 18.94 -8.56
N PRO A 101 -12.60 18.90 -9.87
CA PRO A 101 -12.70 17.65 -10.62
C PRO A 101 -11.44 16.78 -10.57
N LEU A 102 -10.25 17.38 -10.71
CA LEU A 102 -9.01 16.64 -10.66
C LEU A 102 -8.72 16.10 -9.25
N PHE A 103 -9.00 16.89 -8.22
CA PHE A 103 -8.90 16.49 -6.82
C PHE A 103 -9.82 15.29 -6.51
N GLU A 104 -11.09 15.37 -6.90
CA GLU A 104 -12.08 14.31 -6.68
C GLU A 104 -11.63 13.00 -7.33
N ARG A 105 -11.17 13.07 -8.59
CA ARG A 105 -10.63 11.91 -9.31
C ARG A 105 -9.38 11.34 -8.65
N ALA A 106 -8.46 12.20 -8.21
CA ALA A 106 -7.22 11.78 -7.56
C ALA A 106 -7.47 11.09 -6.21
N CYS A 107 -8.51 11.52 -5.50
CA CYS A 107 -8.92 10.98 -4.21
C CYS A 107 -9.94 9.84 -4.30
N GLY A 108 -10.42 9.50 -5.51
CA GLY A 108 -11.45 8.47 -5.68
C GLY A 108 -12.78 8.83 -5.03
N ILE A 109 -13.12 10.13 -5.00
CA ILE A 109 -14.42 10.59 -4.53
C ILE A 109 -15.48 10.17 -5.56
N GLY A 110 -16.61 9.62 -5.06
CA GLY A 110 -17.68 9.10 -5.92
C GLY A 110 -17.38 7.76 -6.60
N VAL A 111 -16.20 7.16 -6.38
CA VAL A 111 -15.91 5.82 -6.90
C VAL A 111 -16.60 4.77 -6.02
N VAL A 112 -17.57 4.08 -6.61
CA VAL A 112 -18.26 2.94 -6.00
C VAL A 112 -17.89 1.70 -6.79
N TYR A 113 -17.50 0.64 -6.08
CA TYR A 113 -17.28 -0.68 -6.68
C TYR A 113 -18.48 -1.56 -6.41
N ASP A 114 -18.78 -2.45 -7.35
CA ASP A 114 -19.76 -3.50 -7.13
C ASP A 114 -19.18 -4.58 -6.22
N ASP A 115 -19.92 -4.93 -5.17
CA ASP A 115 -19.48 -5.91 -4.17
C ASP A 115 -19.26 -7.29 -4.79
N ALA A 116 -20.06 -7.67 -5.79
CA ALA A 116 -19.92 -8.97 -6.47
C ALA A 116 -18.67 -9.00 -7.35
N ASP A 117 -18.32 -7.90 -8.00
CA ASP A 117 -17.08 -7.77 -8.78
C ASP A 117 -15.83 -7.83 -7.89
N VAL A 118 -15.85 -7.15 -6.73
CA VAL A 118 -14.77 -7.22 -5.74
C VAL A 118 -14.61 -8.66 -5.21
N GLU A 119 -15.72 -9.31 -4.85
CA GLU A 119 -15.72 -10.69 -4.38
C GLU A 119 -15.16 -11.65 -5.44
N ARG A 120 -15.54 -11.48 -6.71
CA ARG A 120 -15.01 -12.28 -7.82
C ARG A 120 -13.51 -12.10 -8.00
N ALA A 121 -13.02 -10.86 -7.93
CA ALA A 121 -11.59 -10.58 -8.05
C ALA A 121 -10.78 -11.19 -6.90
N VAL A 122 -11.32 -11.18 -5.67
CA VAL A 122 -10.71 -11.85 -4.51
C VAL A 122 -10.67 -13.37 -4.73
N LEU A 123 -11.76 -13.97 -5.20
CA LEU A 123 -11.83 -15.39 -5.52
C LEU A 123 -10.83 -15.79 -6.60
N GLU A 124 -10.73 -15.03 -7.69
CA GLU A 124 -9.73 -15.27 -8.73
C GLU A 124 -8.29 -15.17 -8.21
N ALA A 125 -8.01 -14.20 -7.33
CA ALA A 125 -6.71 -14.05 -6.69
C ALA A 125 -6.38 -15.23 -5.78
N ILE A 126 -7.38 -15.75 -5.06
CA ILE A 126 -7.28 -16.95 -4.23
C ILE A 126 -7.03 -18.21 -5.08
N LEU A 127 -7.80 -18.43 -6.14
CA LEU A 127 -7.71 -19.62 -7.01
C LEU A 127 -6.37 -19.71 -7.75
N LYS A 128 -5.72 -18.58 -8.02
CA LYS A 128 -4.37 -18.53 -8.60
C LYS A 128 -3.30 -19.07 -7.63
N ILE A 129 -3.60 -19.18 -6.35
CA ILE A 129 -2.69 -19.75 -5.35
C ILE A 129 -2.91 -21.25 -5.31
N LYS A 130 -2.07 -21.98 -6.06
CA LYS A 130 -2.03 -23.44 -6.00
C LYS A 130 -1.41 -23.87 -4.67
N PHE A 131 -2.21 -24.32 -3.72
CA PHE A 131 -1.72 -25.07 -2.56
C PHE A 131 -1.67 -26.56 -2.91
N LYS A 132 -0.60 -27.26 -2.52
CA LYS A 132 -0.60 -28.73 -2.60
C LYS A 132 -1.52 -29.26 -1.49
N SER A 133 -2.50 -30.09 -1.86
CA SER A 133 -3.34 -30.79 -0.89
C SER A 133 -2.47 -31.60 0.08
N GLY A 134 -2.74 -31.48 1.38
CA GLY A 134 -2.13 -32.32 2.41
C GLY A 134 -0.86 -31.76 3.08
N ASP A 135 -0.46 -30.51 2.85
CA ASP A 135 0.63 -29.90 3.63
C ASP A 135 0.11 -29.47 5.03
N PRO A 136 0.50 -30.14 6.13
CA PRO A 136 0.04 -29.79 7.48
C PRO A 136 0.53 -28.41 7.93
N GLN A 137 1.43 -27.79 7.16
CA GLN A 137 2.05 -26.49 7.44
C GLN A 137 1.57 -25.37 6.52
N VAL A 138 0.38 -25.48 5.89
CA VAL A 138 -0.26 -24.29 5.29
C VAL A 138 -0.72 -23.35 6.43
N ASN A 139 0.24 -22.64 7.01
CA ASN A 139 0.00 -21.63 8.02
C ASN A 139 -0.78 -20.49 7.37
N ARG A 140 -1.87 -20.04 8.01
CA ARG A 140 -2.66 -18.88 7.57
C ARG A 140 -1.77 -17.69 7.21
N GLY A 141 -0.64 -17.50 7.91
CA GLY A 141 0.34 -16.46 7.60
C GLY A 141 1.00 -16.60 6.21
N LEU A 142 1.29 -17.82 5.75
CA LEU A 142 1.86 -18.09 4.43
C LEU A 142 0.83 -17.92 3.31
N ILE A 143 -0.42 -18.36 3.56
CA ILE A 143 -1.54 -18.11 2.65
C ILE A 143 -1.75 -16.61 2.45
N ILE A 144 -1.79 -15.85 3.54
CA ILE A 144 -1.90 -14.39 3.51
C ILE A 144 -0.69 -13.76 2.82
N GLY A 145 0.51 -14.31 3.00
CA GLY A 145 1.73 -13.88 2.32
C GLY A 145 1.65 -14.02 0.79
N HIS A 146 1.25 -15.19 0.29
CA HIS A 146 1.04 -15.41 -1.14
C HIS A 146 -0.15 -14.62 -1.68
N LEU A 147 -1.23 -14.53 -0.90
CA LEU A 147 -2.37 -13.68 -1.21
C LEU A 147 -1.93 -12.24 -1.39
N LYS A 148 -1.04 -11.67 -0.58
CA LYS A 148 -0.58 -10.28 -0.75
C LYS A 148 0.00 -9.99 -2.13
N ILE A 149 0.62 -10.96 -2.80
CA ILE A 149 1.15 -10.78 -4.17
C ILE A 149 0.00 -10.62 -5.17
N TYR A 150 -0.98 -11.52 -5.12
CA TYR A 150 -2.13 -11.52 -6.03
C TYR A 150 -3.17 -10.45 -5.67
N LEU A 151 -3.39 -10.23 -4.37
CA LEU A 151 -4.14 -9.11 -3.82
C LEU A 151 -3.48 -7.79 -4.15
N GLY A 152 -2.16 -7.72 -4.40
CA GLY A 152 -1.52 -6.50 -4.92
C GLY A 152 -2.19 -5.99 -6.20
N TYR A 153 -2.65 -6.90 -7.07
CA TYR A 153 -3.43 -6.54 -8.26
C TYR A 153 -4.85 -6.11 -7.89
N VAL A 154 -5.50 -6.82 -6.95
CA VAL A 154 -6.83 -6.44 -6.44
C VAL A 154 -6.79 -5.05 -5.81
N TYR A 155 -5.82 -4.76 -4.95
CA TYR A 155 -5.57 -3.44 -4.35
C TYR A 155 -5.26 -2.36 -5.39
N LYS A 156 -4.72 -2.71 -6.56
CA LYS A 156 -4.47 -1.75 -7.63
C LYS A 156 -5.75 -1.38 -8.39
N ILE A 157 -6.59 -2.37 -8.70
CA ILE A 157 -7.86 -2.18 -9.43
C ILE A 157 -8.92 -1.58 -8.50
N TYR A 158 -9.01 -2.12 -7.29
CA TYR A 158 -9.98 -1.80 -6.24
C TYR A 158 -9.35 -0.92 -5.14
N LYS A 159 -8.57 0.09 -5.56
CA LYS A 159 -7.77 0.96 -4.67
C LYS A 159 -8.59 1.61 -3.55
N TRP A 160 -9.85 1.94 -3.82
CA TRP A 160 -10.72 2.66 -2.89
C TRP A 160 -11.65 1.75 -2.07
N VAL A 161 -11.58 0.43 -2.24
CA VAL A 161 -12.34 -0.51 -1.40
C VAL A 161 -11.85 -0.46 0.04
N ASP A 162 -12.79 -0.54 0.99
CA ASP A 162 -12.47 -0.61 2.41
C ASP A 162 -11.60 -1.85 2.70
N SER A 163 -10.45 -1.64 3.33
CA SER A 163 -9.53 -2.74 3.61
C SER A 163 -10.13 -3.77 4.56
N SER A 164 -11.06 -3.39 5.44
CA SER A 164 -11.76 -4.33 6.32
C SER A 164 -12.75 -5.18 5.54
N GLN A 165 -13.47 -4.60 4.58
CA GLN A 165 -14.33 -5.33 3.65
C GLN A 165 -13.53 -6.37 2.87
N LEU A 166 -12.37 -5.96 2.31
CA LEU A 166 -11.51 -6.88 1.58
C LEU A 166 -10.99 -8.02 2.46
N HIS A 167 -10.53 -7.72 3.69
CA HIS A 167 -10.11 -8.75 4.63
C HIS A 167 -11.25 -9.72 5.00
N ARG A 168 -12.48 -9.22 5.22
CA ARG A 168 -13.64 -10.09 5.48
C ARG A 168 -13.95 -11.02 4.31
N LEU A 169 -13.85 -10.53 3.07
CA LEU A 169 -14.05 -11.37 1.88
C LEU A 169 -12.97 -12.43 1.75
N ILE A 170 -11.73 -12.07 2.04
CA ILE A 170 -10.61 -13.01 2.09
C ILE A 170 -10.88 -14.08 3.16
N ASP A 171 -11.20 -13.69 4.39
CA ASP A 171 -11.49 -14.61 5.50
C ASP A 171 -12.68 -15.53 5.21
N LYS A 172 -13.76 -15.00 4.62
CA LYS A 172 -14.95 -15.76 4.21
C LYS A 172 -14.62 -16.88 3.22
N HIS A 173 -13.66 -16.66 2.33
CA HIS A 173 -13.30 -17.62 1.29
C HIS A 173 -12.05 -18.44 1.63
N LEU A 174 -11.23 -18.00 2.58
CA LEU A 174 -10.07 -18.73 3.09
C LEU A 174 -10.47 -20.12 3.61
N ASP A 175 -11.58 -20.22 4.36
CA ASP A 175 -12.03 -21.49 4.92
C ASP A 175 -12.53 -22.46 3.82
N LYS A 176 -13.02 -21.95 2.68
CA LYS A 176 -13.44 -22.77 1.54
C LYS A 176 -12.25 -23.37 0.78
N ILE A 177 -11.08 -22.73 0.81
CA ILE A 177 -9.85 -23.23 0.17
C ILE A 177 -9.44 -24.58 0.77
N VAL A 178 -9.63 -24.76 2.08
CA VAL A 178 -9.31 -26.01 2.80
C VAL A 178 -10.24 -27.15 2.38
N SER A 179 -11.47 -26.83 1.96
CA SER A 179 -12.47 -27.81 1.51
C SER A 179 -12.37 -28.13 0.00
N PHE A 180 -11.95 -27.17 -0.83
CA PHE A 180 -11.72 -27.40 -2.27
C PHE A 180 -10.56 -28.35 -2.56
N THR A 181 -9.71 -28.64 -1.58
CA THR A 181 -8.63 -29.63 -1.69
C THR A 181 -9.07 -31.09 -1.48
N GLU A 182 -10.35 -31.35 -1.16
CA GLU A 182 -10.86 -32.70 -0.90
C GLU A 182 -11.40 -33.44 -2.14
N GLU A 183 -11.67 -32.77 -3.26
CA GLU A 183 -12.00 -33.50 -4.49
C GLU A 183 -10.72 -33.86 -5.26
N PRO A 184 -10.45 -35.15 -5.50
CA PRO A 184 -9.40 -35.55 -6.40
C PRO A 184 -9.84 -35.16 -7.81
N VAL A 185 -9.45 -33.97 -8.25
CA VAL A 185 -9.39 -33.67 -9.68
C VAL A 185 -8.46 -34.73 -10.25
N LYS A 186 -9.02 -35.66 -11.04
CA LYS A 186 -8.25 -36.63 -11.80
C LYS A 186 -7.10 -35.88 -12.43
N ALA A 187 -5.89 -36.31 -12.07
CA ALA A 187 -4.67 -35.70 -12.54
C ALA A 187 -4.71 -35.67 -14.06
N ASP A 188 -4.91 -34.48 -14.62
CA ASP A 188 -4.29 -34.20 -15.90
C ASP A 188 -2.81 -33.99 -15.55
N GLU A 189 -2.06 -35.08 -15.66
CA GLU A 189 -0.63 -35.17 -15.43
C GLU A 189 0.12 -34.36 -16.50
N HIS A 190 -0.02 -33.04 -16.48
CA HIS A 190 0.96 -32.12 -17.03
C HIS A 190 0.87 -30.74 -16.36
N VAL A 191 1.08 -30.71 -15.05
CA VAL A 191 1.75 -29.54 -14.43
C VAL A 191 3.03 -30.05 -13.80
N ILE A 192 4.02 -30.16 -14.69
CA ILE A 192 5.43 -30.31 -14.36
C ILE A 192 5.71 -29.28 -13.26
N PHE A 193 6.19 -29.75 -12.10
CA PHE A 193 6.83 -28.88 -11.12
C PHE A 193 7.90 -28.14 -11.93
N ALA A 194 7.67 -26.86 -12.23
CA ALA A 194 8.53 -26.14 -13.14
C ALA A 194 9.94 -26.28 -12.57
N ASP A 195 10.78 -27.03 -13.28
CA ASP A 195 12.20 -27.10 -13.03
C ASP A 195 12.60 -25.64 -12.82
N TRP A 196 13.20 -25.30 -11.67
CA TRP A 196 13.55 -23.92 -11.39
C TRP A 196 14.46 -23.37 -12.51
N LYS A 197 15.14 -24.26 -13.26
CA LYS A 197 15.78 -23.92 -14.54
C LYS A 197 14.79 -23.47 -15.61
N SER A 198 13.68 -24.16 -15.85
CA SER A 198 12.63 -23.72 -16.80
C SER A 198 11.99 -22.38 -16.41
N VAL A 199 11.85 -22.10 -15.10
CA VAL A 199 11.40 -20.78 -14.63
C VAL A 199 12.47 -19.73 -14.90
N LEU A 200 13.74 -20.03 -14.63
CA LEU A 200 14.86 -19.14 -14.93
C LEU A 200 15.02 -18.88 -16.43
N GLU A 201 14.79 -19.89 -17.26
CA GLU A 201 14.87 -19.85 -18.73
C GLU A 201 13.68 -19.11 -19.36
N SER A 202 12.54 -19.04 -18.67
CA SER A 202 11.35 -18.29 -19.13
C SER A 202 11.31 -16.84 -18.62
N ILE A 203 12.18 -16.47 -17.68
CA ILE A 203 12.38 -15.08 -17.28
C ILE A 203 13.20 -14.38 -18.35
N ASP A 204 12.54 -13.52 -19.14
CA ASP A 204 13.24 -12.58 -20.01
C ASP A 204 13.94 -11.50 -19.16
N PRO A 205 15.28 -11.47 -19.12
CA PRO A 205 16.02 -10.48 -18.33
C PRO A 205 15.69 -9.05 -18.76
N LEU A 206 15.49 -8.79 -20.06
CA LEU A 206 15.16 -7.45 -20.54
C LEU A 206 13.83 -6.96 -19.97
N ARG A 207 12.84 -7.85 -19.83
CA ARG A 207 11.53 -7.51 -19.26
C ARG A 207 11.61 -7.20 -17.77
N VAL A 208 12.46 -7.90 -17.02
CA VAL A 208 12.72 -7.61 -15.60
C VAL A 208 13.35 -6.23 -15.41
N TYR A 209 14.34 -5.88 -16.24
CA TYR A 209 15.04 -4.60 -16.18
C TYR A 209 14.25 -3.41 -16.76
N SER A 210 13.28 -3.64 -17.64
CA SER A 210 12.52 -2.55 -18.29
C SER A 210 11.15 -2.27 -17.67
N GLN A 211 10.53 -3.25 -17.00
CA GLN A 211 9.14 -3.13 -16.55
C GLN A 211 8.93 -3.42 -15.05
N GLY A 212 9.96 -3.91 -14.34
CA GLY A 212 9.89 -4.23 -12.90
C GLY A 212 10.50 -3.16 -11.99
N GLU A 213 10.60 -3.45 -10.69
CA GLU A 213 11.31 -2.59 -9.71
C GLU A 213 12.77 -2.34 -10.10
N ALA A 214 13.38 -3.28 -10.84
CA ALA A 214 14.74 -3.13 -11.35
C ALA A 214 14.90 -2.01 -12.40
N ALA A 215 13.80 -1.56 -13.02
CA ALA A 215 13.81 -0.42 -13.95
C ALA A 215 14.10 0.91 -13.27
N LYS A 216 14.02 0.96 -11.93
CA LYS A 216 14.35 2.15 -11.12
C LYS A 216 15.84 2.26 -10.82
N PHE A 217 16.65 1.23 -11.12
CA PHE A 217 18.09 1.28 -10.92
C PHE A 217 18.77 2.12 -12.02
N HIS A 218 19.88 2.78 -11.65
CA HIS A 218 20.70 3.53 -12.60
C HIS A 218 21.43 2.59 -13.56
N ALA A 219 21.71 3.07 -14.77
CA ALA A 219 22.56 2.35 -15.73
C ALA A 219 24.03 2.26 -15.22
N PRO A 220 24.81 1.25 -15.64
CA PRO A 220 26.24 1.17 -15.31
C PRO A 220 26.98 2.48 -15.64
N GLY A 221 27.82 2.94 -14.71
CA GLY A 221 28.54 4.22 -14.82
C GLY A 221 27.70 5.46 -14.51
N LYS A 222 26.40 5.33 -14.21
CA LYS A 222 25.51 6.44 -13.80
C LYS A 222 25.17 6.43 -12.31
N ASN A 223 26.10 5.95 -11.48
CA ASN A 223 25.88 5.77 -10.05
C ASN A 223 25.45 7.06 -9.34
N TYR A 224 25.96 8.20 -9.82
CA TYR A 224 25.62 9.55 -9.36
C TYR A 224 24.13 9.93 -9.47
N MET A 225 23.33 9.18 -10.25
CA MET A 225 21.89 9.41 -10.34
C MET A 225 21.09 8.71 -9.22
N SER A 226 21.76 7.92 -8.37
CA SER A 226 21.10 7.22 -7.26
C SER A 226 20.82 8.16 -6.10
N PRO A 227 19.67 8.02 -5.42
CA PRO A 227 19.38 8.75 -4.20
C PRO A 227 20.49 8.55 -3.14
N GLY A 228 21.04 9.65 -2.63
CA GLY A 228 22.09 9.63 -1.60
C GLY A 228 23.52 9.39 -2.10
N TYR A 229 23.75 9.31 -3.42
CA TYR A 229 25.11 9.26 -3.97
C TYR A 229 25.81 10.62 -3.80
N VAL A 230 27.07 10.61 -3.34
CA VAL A 230 27.87 11.82 -3.14
C VAL A 230 28.74 12.05 -4.37
N VAL A 231 28.50 13.16 -5.07
CA VAL A 231 29.32 13.57 -6.21
C VAL A 231 30.52 14.37 -5.70
N THR A 232 31.72 13.96 -6.11
CA THR A 232 33.00 14.62 -5.81
C THR A 232 33.68 15.02 -7.11
N GLU A 233 34.77 15.79 -7.01
CA GLU A 233 35.62 16.18 -8.14
C GLU A 233 36.23 15.00 -8.93
N HIS A 234 36.23 13.78 -8.35
CA HIS A 234 36.76 12.59 -9.00
C HIS A 234 35.68 11.68 -9.58
N THR A 235 34.39 11.94 -9.34
CA THR A 235 33.30 11.03 -9.73
C THR A 235 33.30 10.75 -11.23
N GLU A 236 33.48 11.77 -12.07
CA GLU A 236 33.50 11.59 -13.52
C GLU A 236 34.65 10.68 -13.99
N ARG A 237 35.88 10.96 -13.52
CA ARG A 237 37.06 10.13 -13.79
C ARG A 237 36.85 8.68 -13.35
N LEU A 238 36.34 8.47 -12.13
CA LEU A 238 36.13 7.14 -11.58
C LEU A 238 35.03 6.36 -12.31
N MET A 239 33.96 7.03 -12.77
CA MET A 239 32.94 6.38 -13.61
C MET A 239 33.49 6.01 -14.99
N ALA A 240 34.31 6.86 -15.59
CA ALA A 240 34.99 6.57 -16.86
C ALA A 240 35.96 5.39 -16.72
N GLU A 241 36.75 5.34 -15.65
CA GLU A 241 37.64 4.20 -15.34
C GLU A 241 36.84 2.91 -15.09
N HIS A 242 35.72 3.00 -14.38
CA HIS A 242 34.83 1.87 -14.17
C HIS A 242 34.28 1.32 -15.50
N LEU A 243 33.77 2.19 -16.37
CA LEU A 243 33.26 1.80 -17.69
C LEU A 243 34.37 1.25 -18.60
N ALA A 244 35.56 1.84 -18.58
CA ALA A 244 36.71 1.33 -19.33
C ALA A 244 37.12 -0.07 -18.86
N LYS A 245 37.09 -0.31 -17.54
CA LYS A 245 37.52 -1.58 -16.95
C LYS A 245 36.47 -2.69 -17.06
N TYR A 246 35.19 -2.36 -16.94
CA TYR A 246 34.12 -3.36 -16.78
C TYR A 246 33.06 -3.34 -17.88
N GLY A 247 33.08 -2.33 -18.75
CA GLY A 247 32.08 -2.12 -19.79
C GLY A 247 30.73 -1.68 -19.23
N ASN A 248 29.74 -1.56 -20.12
CA ASN A 248 28.36 -1.25 -19.77
C ASN A 248 27.59 -2.50 -19.32
N VAL A 249 28.09 -3.18 -18.29
CA VAL A 249 27.56 -4.47 -17.81
C VAL A 249 27.17 -4.36 -16.34
N VAL A 250 25.97 -4.82 -16.00
CA VAL A 250 25.51 -4.91 -14.61
C VAL A 250 26.26 -6.04 -13.89
N ARG A 251 26.85 -5.75 -12.74
CA ARG A 251 27.57 -6.72 -11.91
C ARG A 251 26.95 -6.79 -10.52
N LEU A 252 26.63 -8.01 -10.06
CA LEU A 252 26.04 -8.30 -8.76
C LEU A 252 26.89 -9.37 -8.05
N TYR A 253 27.00 -9.27 -6.73
CA TYR A 253 27.72 -10.25 -5.91
C TYR A 253 26.75 -10.89 -4.92
N PHE A 254 26.73 -12.23 -4.90
CA PHE A 254 26.04 -12.99 -3.87
C PHE A 254 27.04 -13.36 -2.78
N LEU A 255 26.88 -12.75 -1.60
CA LEU A 255 27.69 -13.09 -0.44
C LEU A 255 27.08 -14.31 0.26
N GLN A 256 27.68 -15.48 0.07
CA GLN A 256 27.32 -16.65 0.87
C GLN A 256 28.00 -16.55 2.23
N GLY A 257 27.23 -16.26 3.28
CA GLY A 257 27.71 -16.38 4.64
C GLY A 257 28.04 -17.85 4.93
N LYS A 258 29.31 -18.15 5.22
CA LYS A 258 29.64 -19.44 5.84
C LYS A 258 28.91 -19.49 7.18
N ASN A 259 28.09 -20.52 7.38
CA ASN A 259 27.45 -20.77 8.66
C ASN A 259 28.56 -20.98 9.70
N PRO A 260 28.70 -20.12 10.73
CA PRO A 260 29.75 -20.29 11.73
C PRO A 260 29.59 -21.55 12.61
N PHE A 261 28.53 -22.34 12.39
CA PHE A 261 28.26 -23.59 13.09
C PHE A 261 28.33 -24.85 12.20
N SER A 262 28.80 -24.76 10.95
CA SER A 262 29.18 -25.97 10.23
C SER A 262 30.58 -26.39 10.65
N THR A 263 30.67 -27.30 11.62
CA THR A 263 31.88 -28.11 11.88
C THR A 263 32.28 -28.91 10.66
#